data_AF-A0A1M7FLM4-F1
#
_entry.id   AF-A0A1M7FLM4-F1
#
_cell.length_a   1.000
_cell.length_b   1.000
_cell.length_c   1.000
_cell.angle_alpha   90.00
_cell.angle_beta   90.00
_cell.angle_gamma   90.00
#
_symmetry.space_group_name_H-M   'P 1'
#
loop_
_entity.id
_entity.type
_entity.pdbx_description
1 polymer ?
#
loop_
_entity_poly.entity_id
_entity_poly.type
_entity_poly.pdbx_seq_one_letter_code
_entity_poly.pdbx_strand_id
1 'polypeptide(L)'
;MAHNITDLRGHLFDTLESLKDKEKPMDIDRAKAIADVSQVIINSVKVEVDYSRVTGNTVASGFLGEPDTKGGLPQPNPITDHQLPEGTISPKPGVLVHKMRG
;
A
#
# COMPACT_ATOMS: atom_id res chain seq x y z
N MET A 1 2.11 5.97 -22.85
CA MET A 1 1.14 5.41 -21.89
C MET A 1 1.83 4.36 -21.05
N ALA A 2 1.69 4.44 -19.73
CA ALA A 2 1.83 3.25 -18.92
C ALA A 2 0.49 2.48 -18.95
N HIS A 3 0.48 1.24 -18.50
CA HIS A 3 -0.74 0.44 -18.35
C HIS A 3 -0.87 0.04 -16.88
N ASN A 4 -1.03 1.03 -16.01
CA ASN A 4 -1.08 0.85 -14.57
C ASN A 4 -2.46 1.21 -13.98
N ILE A 5 -2.61 1.06 -12.67
CA ILE A 5 -3.86 1.34 -11.96
C ILE A 5 -4.31 2.80 -12.09
N THR A 6 -3.39 3.75 -12.21
CA THR A 6 -3.71 5.17 -12.40
C THR A 6 -4.34 5.39 -13.77
N ASP A 7 -3.80 4.78 -14.82
CA ASP A 7 -4.36 4.84 -16.17
C ASP A 7 -5.76 4.20 -16.22
N LEU A 8 -5.93 3.03 -15.59
CA LEU A 8 -7.23 2.36 -15.51
C LEU A 8 -8.29 3.22 -14.79
N ARG A 9 -7.92 3.86 -13.68
CA ARG A 9 -8.80 4.80 -12.97
C ARG A 9 -9.18 5.99 -13.84
N GLY A 10 -8.22 6.54 -14.60
CA GLY A 10 -8.47 7.60 -15.57
C GLY A 10 -9.54 7.20 -16.59
N HIS A 11 -9.38 6.06 -17.25
CA HIS A 11 -10.36 5.57 -18.22
C HIS A 11 -11.75 5.32 -17.62
N LEU A 12 -11.82 4.85 -16.38
CA LEU A 12 -13.10 4.69 -15.68
C LEU A 12 -13.75 6.04 -15.33
N PHE A 13 -12.97 7.06 -14.99
CA PHE A 13 -13.52 8.41 -14.81
C PHE A 13 -13.98 9.03 -16.12
N ASP A 14 -13.22 8.90 -17.21
CA ASP A 14 -13.65 9.35 -18.55
C ASP A 14 -14.97 8.69 -18.96
N THR A 15 -15.13 7.40 -18.64
CA THR A 15 -16.38 6.64 -18.83
C THR A 15 -17.52 7.24 -18.02
N LEU A 16 -17.31 7.57 -16.75
CA LEU A 16 -18.31 8.21 -15.89
C LEU A 16 -18.70 9.60 -16.39
N GLU A 17 -17.74 10.39 -16.85
CA GLU A 17 -18.00 11.71 -17.44
C GLU A 17 -18.83 11.59 -18.72
N SER A 18 -18.48 10.64 -19.59
CA SER A 18 -19.21 10.38 -20.83
C SER A 18 -20.62 9.86 -20.59
N LEU A 19 -20.87 9.14 -19.49
CA LEU A 19 -22.23 8.72 -19.09
C LEU A 19 -23.07 9.88 -18.54
N LYS A 20 -22.42 10.91 -17.97
CA LYS A 20 -23.10 12.10 -17.43
C LYS A 20 -23.42 13.13 -18.50
N ASP A 21 -22.74 13.09 -19.64
CA ASP A 21 -22.99 13.97 -20.77
C ASP A 21 -24.41 13.73 -21.31
N LYS A 22 -25.26 14.76 -21.22
CA LYS A 22 -26.65 14.68 -21.69
C LYS A 22 -26.80 15.02 -23.17
N GLU A 23 -25.84 15.72 -23.75
CA GLU A 23 -25.85 16.11 -25.16
C GLU A 23 -25.29 14.99 -26.02
N LYS A 24 -24.27 14.28 -25.52
CA LYS A 24 -23.64 13.15 -26.21
C LYS A 24 -23.28 12.01 -25.23
N PRO A 25 -24.29 11.34 -24.66
CA PRO A 25 -24.05 10.24 -23.72
C PRO A 25 -23.35 9.07 -24.41
N MET A 26 -22.45 8.42 -23.67
CA MET A 26 -21.92 7.13 -24.09
C MET A 26 -23.00 6.04 -24.09
N ASP A 27 -22.91 5.13 -25.05
CA ASP A 27 -23.72 3.91 -25.07
C ASP A 27 -23.55 3.06 -23.80
N ILE A 28 -24.66 2.59 -23.24
CA ILE A 28 -24.68 1.88 -21.95
C ILE A 28 -24.01 0.50 -22.05
N ASP A 29 -24.19 -0.21 -23.16
CA ASP A 29 -23.60 -1.54 -23.32
C ASP A 29 -22.09 -1.43 -23.53
N ARG A 30 -21.63 -0.37 -24.20
CA ARG A 30 -20.20 -0.02 -24.22
C ARG A 30 -19.66 0.28 -22.82
N ALA A 31 -20.40 1.03 -22.00
CA ALA A 31 -19.99 1.34 -20.64
C ALA A 31 -19.84 0.08 -19.77
N LYS A 32 -20.79 -0.86 -19.89
CA LYS A 32 -20.73 -2.16 -19.21
C LYS A 32 -19.52 -2.97 -19.68
N ALA A 33 -19.26 -3.04 -20.99
CA ALA A 33 -18.11 -3.76 -21.52
C ALA A 33 -16.78 -3.20 -20.98
N ILE A 34 -16.65 -1.88 -20.84
CA ILE A 34 -15.48 -1.25 -20.21
C ILE A 34 -15.36 -1.67 -18.74
N ALA A 35 -16.47 -1.64 -17.99
CA ALA A 35 -16.47 -2.05 -16.58
C ALA A 35 -16.09 -3.52 -16.40
N ASP A 36 -16.61 -4.41 -17.26
CA ASP A 36 -16.34 -5.85 -17.21
C ASP A 36 -14.85 -6.16 -17.48
N VAL A 37 -14.28 -5.57 -18.54
CA VAL A 37 -12.86 -5.74 -18.85
C VAL A 37 -11.98 -5.16 -17.73
N SER A 38 -12.35 -4.01 -17.18
CA SER A 38 -11.65 -3.40 -16.04
C SER A 38 -11.66 -4.29 -14.82
N GLN A 39 -12.77 -5.00 -14.57
CA GLN A 39 -12.90 -5.93 -13.46
C GLN A 39 -11.96 -7.14 -13.62
N VAL A 40 -11.79 -7.64 -14.85
CA VAL A 40 -10.83 -8.72 -15.15
C VAL A 40 -9.40 -8.30 -14.84
N ILE A 41 -9.00 -7.08 -15.22
CA ILE A 41 -7.67 -6.52 -14.92
C ILE A 41 -7.47 -6.37 -13.40
N ILE A 42 -8.46 -5.86 -12.68
CA ILE A 42 -8.39 -5.73 -11.22
C ILE A 42 -8.25 -7.11 -10.56
N ASN A 43 -8.93 -8.14 -11.09
CA ASN A 43 -8.85 -9.49 -10.54
C ASN A 43 -7.49 -10.14 -10.78
N SER A 44 -6.81 -9.92 -11.92
CA SER A 44 -5.45 -10.44 -12.11
C SER A 44 -4.47 -9.84 -11.10
N VAL A 45 -4.63 -8.55 -10.79
CA VAL A 45 -3.79 -7.85 -9.82
C VAL A 45 -4.05 -8.31 -8.39
N LYS A 46 -5.31 -8.64 -8.05
CA LYS A 46 -5.62 -9.26 -6.76
C LYS A 46 -4.88 -10.59 -6.58
N VAL A 47 -4.80 -11.41 -7.64
CA VAL A 47 -4.05 -12.69 -7.59
C VAL A 47 -2.56 -12.44 -7.32
N GLU A 48 -1.98 -11.40 -7.92
CA GLU A 48 -0.59 -11.01 -7.64
C GLU A 48 -0.39 -10.55 -6.20
N VAL A 49 -1.31 -9.75 -5.64
CA VAL A 49 -1.27 -9.33 -4.23
C VAL A 49 -1.45 -10.53 -3.30
N ASP A 50 -2.32 -11.46 -3.65
CA ASP A 50 -2.55 -12.68 -2.88
C ASP A 50 -1.31 -13.58 -2.88
N TYR A 51 -0.66 -13.73 -4.03
CA TYR A 51 0.62 -14.43 -4.14
C TYR A 51 1.70 -13.79 -3.27
N SER A 52 1.83 -12.44 -3.31
CA SER A 52 2.73 -11.66 -2.46
C SER A 52 2.52 -11.98 -0.97
N ARG A 53 1.25 -11.91 -0.54
CA ARG A 53 0.84 -12.13 0.85
C ARG A 53 1.08 -13.56 1.34
N VAL A 54 0.83 -14.57 0.51
CA VAL A 54 0.99 -15.98 0.87
C VAL A 54 2.46 -16.39 0.91
N THR A 55 3.27 -15.90 -0.03
CA THR A 55 4.68 -16.30 -0.14
C THR A 55 5.63 -15.44 0.70
N GLY A 56 5.18 -14.26 1.14
CA GLY A 56 6.04 -13.25 1.76
C GLY A 56 7.00 -12.56 0.78
N ASN A 57 6.92 -12.90 -0.51
CA ASN A 57 7.72 -12.25 -1.55
C ASN A 57 7.10 -10.89 -1.90
N THR A 58 7.94 -9.87 -2.05
CA THR A 58 7.47 -8.58 -2.55
C THR A 58 7.16 -8.68 -4.03
N VAL A 59 5.88 -8.54 -4.40
CA VAL A 59 5.49 -8.45 -5.81
C VAL A 59 5.62 -7.01 -6.29
N ALA A 60 6.68 -6.75 -7.06
CA ALA A 60 6.81 -5.51 -7.83
C ALA A 60 5.95 -5.61 -9.10
N SER A 61 4.63 -5.51 -8.94
CA SER A 61 3.74 -5.42 -10.09
C SER A 61 3.89 -4.03 -10.71
N GLY A 62 4.35 -3.96 -11.97
CA GLY A 62 4.37 -2.70 -12.73
C GLY A 62 2.99 -2.05 -12.86
N PHE A 63 1.92 -2.76 -12.50
CA PHE A 63 0.55 -2.28 -12.46
C PHE A 63 0.22 -1.43 -11.23
N LEU A 64 0.75 -1.76 -10.04
CA LEU A 64 0.39 -1.09 -8.78
C LEU A 64 1.20 0.20 -8.52
N GLY A 65 2.22 0.46 -9.33
CA GLY A 65 3.16 1.56 -9.13
C GLY A 65 4.27 1.20 -8.12
N GLU A 66 5.33 1.99 -8.11
CA GLU A 66 6.34 1.86 -7.05
C GLU A 66 5.72 2.30 -5.72
N PRO A 67 5.92 1.54 -4.62
CA PRO A 67 5.54 2.03 -3.31
C PRO A 67 6.30 3.33 -3.05
N ASP A 68 5.58 4.36 -2.60
CA ASP A 68 6.15 5.65 -2.21
C ASP A 68 7.17 5.44 -1.08
N THR A 69 8.42 5.14 -1.41
CA THR A 69 9.50 4.86 -0.45
C THR A 69 9.88 6.08 0.39
N LYS A 70 9.24 7.23 0.15
CA LYS A 70 9.37 8.46 0.96
C LYS A 70 8.63 8.40 2.30
N GLY A 71 7.78 7.39 2.51
CA GLY A 71 6.99 7.21 3.74
C GLY A 71 7.21 5.85 4.39
N GLY A 72 8.42 5.29 4.31
CA GLY A 72 8.74 4.03 4.98
C GLY A 72 8.33 4.08 6.45
N LEU A 73 7.38 3.23 6.84
CA LEU A 73 7.21 2.86 8.24
C LEU A 73 8.62 2.54 8.78
N PRO A 74 9.02 3.05 9.96
CA PRO A 74 10.29 2.67 10.54
C PRO A 74 10.35 1.15 10.53
N GLN A 75 11.32 0.58 9.81
CA GLN A 75 11.53 -0.86 9.89
C GLN A 75 11.74 -1.17 11.38
N PRO A 76 11.06 -2.17 11.95
CA PRO A 76 11.38 -2.62 13.28
C PRO A 76 12.87 -2.94 13.26
N ASN A 77 13.66 -2.25 14.08
CA ASN A 77 15.07 -2.57 14.20
C ASN A 77 15.19 -4.07 14.44
N PRO A 78 16.09 -4.79 13.75
CA PRO A 78 16.37 -6.17 14.09
C PRO A 78 16.63 -6.23 15.59
N ILE A 79 15.84 -7.02 16.32
CA ILE A 79 16.14 -7.30 17.73
C ILE A 79 17.37 -8.19 17.69
N THR A 80 18.55 -7.57 17.61
CA THR A 80 19.80 -8.24 17.91
C THR A 80 19.79 -8.43 19.41
N ASP A 81 19.79 -9.69 19.85
CA ASP A 81 19.65 -10.16 21.23
C ASP A 81 20.83 -9.75 22.16
N HIS A 82 21.51 -8.63 21.90
CA HIS A 82 22.77 -8.27 22.56
C HIS A 82 22.97 -6.79 22.91
N GLN A 83 21.90 -6.00 23.06
CA GLN A 83 22.03 -4.66 23.62
C GLN A 83 21.01 -4.42 24.75
N LEU A 84 21.29 -4.95 25.94
CA LEU A 84 20.76 -4.33 27.14
C LEU A 84 21.36 -2.91 27.20
N PRO A 85 20.54 -1.84 27.24
CA PRO A 85 21.09 -0.51 27.45
C PRO A 85 21.68 -0.44 28.86
N GLU A 86 22.99 -0.24 28.98
CA GLU A 86 23.60 0.15 30.25
C GLU A 86 23.10 1.55 30.61
N GLY A 87 21.96 1.60 31.29
CA GLY A 87 21.38 2.83 31.79
C GLY A 87 22.16 3.32 33.02
N THR A 88 23.01 4.33 32.85
CA THR A 88 23.49 5.12 33.99
C THR A 88 22.35 6.04 34.43
N ILE A 89 21.56 5.59 35.40
CA ILE A 89 20.58 6.42 36.11
C ILE A 89 21.31 7.52 36.88
N SER A 90 21.21 8.77 36.42
CA SER A 90 21.61 9.93 37.24
C SER A 90 20.47 10.24 38.22
N PRO A 91 20.64 10.04 39.54
CA PRO A 91 19.57 10.26 40.50
C PRO A 91 19.25 11.76 40.59
N LYS A 92 17.97 12.11 40.42
CA LYS A 92 17.47 13.47 40.68
C LYS A 92 17.20 13.63 42.19
N PRO A 93 17.41 14.83 42.77
CA PRO A 93 17.13 15.08 44.19
C PRO A 93 15.69 14.70 44.55
N GLY A 94 15.53 13.89 45.61
CA GLY A 94 14.22 13.42 46.09
C GLY A 94 13.75 12.08 45.53
N VAL A 95 14.51 11.43 44.63
CA VAL A 95 14.17 10.10 44.11
C VAL A 95 15.08 9.04 44.70
N LEU A 96 14.49 8.07 45.41
CA LEU A 96 15.20 6.95 46.00
C LEU A 96 15.25 5.81 44.97
N VAL A 97 16.45 5.48 44.48
CA VAL A 97 16.62 4.42 43.47
C VAL A 97 17.12 3.15 44.14
N HIS A 98 16.31 2.09 44.09
CA HIS A 98 16.69 0.76 44.56
C HIS A 98 17.30 -0.02 43.39
N LYS A 99 18.60 -0.30 43.44
CA LYS A 99 19.23 -1.25 42.51
C LYS A 99 18.96 -2.65 43.03
N MET A 100 18.19 -3.45 42.29
CA MET A 100 18.12 -4.88 42.55
C MET A 100 19.43 -5.53 42.10
N ARG A 101 20.09 -6.20 43.04
CA ARG A 101 21.31 -6.97 42.82
C ARG A 101 20.89 -8.33 42.28
N GLY A 102 21.42 -8.72 41.12
CA GLY A 102 21.33 -10.10 40.62
C GLY A 102 22.12 -11.06 41.48
#